data_AF-A0A2G1W159-F1
#
_entry.id   AF-A0A2G1W159-F1
#
_cell.length_a   1.000
_cell.length_b   1.000
_cell.length_c   1.000
_cell.angle_alpha   90.00
_cell.angle_beta   90.00
_cell.angle_gamma   90.00
#
_symmetry.space_group_name_H-M   'P 1'
#
loop_
_entity.id
_entity.type
_entity.pdbx_description
1 polymer ?
#
loop_
_entity_poly.entity_id
_entity_poly.type
_entity_poly.pdbx_seq_one_letter_code
_entity_poly.pdbx_strand_id
1 'polypeptide(L)'
;MKDHFYYKTRVGTFWIKPQPQSPGRFWLGIDDTALGSYASAMMAADDMYMHATGWDDWDSLDGTVDGPTDLTEWHRGIPDL
;
A
#
# COMPACT_ATOMS: atom_id res chain seq x y z
N MET A 1 8.07 -17.35 2.22
CA MET A 1 8.44 -15.95 1.92
C MET A 1 7.25 -15.08 2.27
N LYS A 2 7.45 -13.89 2.83
CA LYS A 2 6.34 -12.96 3.01
C LYS A 2 6.13 -12.21 1.71
N ASP A 3 4.89 -12.19 1.23
CA ASP A 3 4.53 -11.65 -0.08
C ASP A 3 4.79 -10.13 -0.13
N HIS A 4 5.19 -9.66 -1.31
CA HIS A 4 5.25 -8.24 -1.68
C HIS A 4 4.07 -7.95 -2.61
N PHE A 5 3.53 -6.75 -2.51
CA PHE A 5 2.41 -6.30 -3.33
C PHE A 5 2.66 -4.90 -3.86
N TYR A 6 2.10 -4.59 -5.03
CA TYR A 6 2.04 -3.23 -5.55
C TYR A 6 0.70 -2.93 -6.23
N TYR A 7 0.33 -1.65 -6.21
CA TYR A 7 -0.89 -1.13 -6.83
C TYR A 7 -0.57 0.17 -7.55
N LYS A 8 -0.81 0.20 -8.86
CA LYS A 8 -0.50 1.37 -9.70
C LYS A 8 -1.69 2.33 -9.65
N THR A 9 -1.43 3.59 -9.32
CA THR A 9 -2.44 4.65 -9.30
C THR A 9 -2.01 5.81 -10.19
N ARG A 10 -2.87 6.83 -10.31
CA ARG A 10 -2.51 8.07 -11.00
C ARG A 10 -1.54 8.97 -10.21
N VAL A 11 -1.33 8.71 -8.91
CA VAL A 11 -0.48 9.52 -8.03
C VAL A 11 0.84 8.84 -7.67
N GLY A 12 1.09 7.65 -8.20
CA GLY A 12 2.30 6.86 -7.95
C GLY A 12 2.00 5.37 -7.81
N THR A 13 3.04 4.58 -7.54
CA THR A 13 2.91 3.14 -7.29
C THR A 13 3.00 2.86 -5.81
N PHE A 14 1.86 2.51 -5.21
CA PHE A 14 1.84 2.03 -3.84
C PHE A 14 2.42 0.62 -3.77
N TRP A 15 3.07 0.31 -2.66
CA TRP A 15 3.63 -0.99 -2.38
C TRP A 15 3.40 -1.38 -0.93
N ILE A 16 3.24 -2.68 -0.71
CA ILE A 16 3.19 -3.30 0.61
C ILE A 16 4.28 -4.35 0.67
N LYS A 17 5.20 -4.21 1.63
CA LYS A 17 6.32 -5.15 1.77
C LYS A 17 6.66 -5.48 3.22
N PRO A 18 7.23 -6.66 3.50
CA PRO A 18 7.69 -7.02 4.83
C PRO A 18 8.75 -6.05 5.34
N GLN A 19 8.68 -5.67 6.61
CA GLN A 19 9.67 -4.79 7.23
C GLN A 19 10.91 -5.60 7.65
N PRO A 20 12.11 -5.38 7.06
CA PRO A 20 13.29 -6.23 7.26
C PRO A 20 13.78 -6.37 8.71
N GLN A 21 13.51 -5.36 9.56
CA GLN A 21 13.95 -5.32 10.96
C GLN A 21 12.80 -5.46 11.97
N SER A 22 11.58 -5.76 11.51
CA SER A 22 10.43 -5.91 12.41
C SER A 22 9.60 -7.12 11.97
N PRO A 23 10.00 -8.34 12.38
CA PRO A 23 9.30 -9.55 12.00
C PRO A 23 7.82 -9.49 12.38
N GLY A 24 6.97 -9.59 11.37
CA GLY A 24 5.52 -9.58 11.53
C GLY A 24 4.90 -8.28 11.03
N ARG A 25 5.71 -7.24 10.87
CA ARG A 25 5.28 -5.93 10.37
C ARG A 25 5.42 -5.84 8.86
N PHE A 26 4.55 -5.04 8.27
CA PHE A 26 4.54 -4.68 6.87
C PHE A 26 4.61 -3.17 6.76
N TRP A 27 5.36 -2.68 5.77
CA TRP A 27 5.31 -1.28 5.38
C TRP A 27 4.25 -1.07 4.30
N LEU A 28 3.52 0.03 4.39
CA LEU A 28 2.91 0.68 3.23
C LEU A 28 3.87 1.78 2.77
N GLY A 29 4.01 1.92 1.46
CA GLY A 29 4.71 3.06 0.89
C GLY A 29 4.22 3.36 -0.52
N ILE A 30 4.72 4.45 -1.07
CA ILE A 30 4.49 4.89 -2.44
C ILE A 30 5.83 5.32 -3.04
N ASP A 31 6.15 4.81 -4.22
CA ASP A 31 7.42 5.04 -4.91
C ASP A 31 8.62 4.85 -3.95
N ASP A 32 9.40 5.89 -3.68
CA ASP A 32 10.57 5.82 -2.78
C ASP A 32 10.26 6.15 -1.31
N THR A 33 8.99 6.40 -0.96
CA THR A 33 8.57 6.87 0.37
C THR A 33 7.84 5.79 1.15
N ALA A 34 8.31 5.48 2.36
CA ALA A 34 7.55 4.67 3.31
C ALA A 34 6.58 5.56 4.09
N LEU A 35 5.31 5.16 4.17
CA LEU A 35 4.24 5.95 4.79
C LEU A 35 3.90 5.44 6.19
N GLY A 36 3.79 4.11 6.35
CA GLY A 36 3.30 3.52 7.59
C GLY A 36 3.81 2.11 7.82
N SER A 37 3.66 1.64 9.06
CA SER A 37 4.00 0.28 9.49
C SER A 37 2.77 -0.37 10.11
N TYR A 38 2.47 -1.59 9.68
CA TYR A 38 1.21 -2.29 9.96
C TYR A 38 1.45 -3.71 10.47
N ALA A 39 0.48 -4.26 11.20
CA ALA A 39 0.57 -5.62 11.73
C ALA A 39 0.28 -6.70 10.65
N SER A 40 -0.31 -6.30 9.52
CA SER A 40 -0.55 -7.17 8.37
C SER A 40 -0.55 -6.36 7.07
N ALA A 41 -0.38 -7.04 5.94
CA ALA A 41 -0.57 -6.43 4.63
C ALA A 41 -2.02 -5.99 4.39
N MET A 42 -3.00 -6.70 4.97
CA MET A 42 -4.42 -6.36 4.86
C MET A 42 -4.70 -4.98 5.47
N MET A 43 -4.17 -4.70 6.68
CA MET A 43 -4.35 -3.39 7.32
C MET A 43 -3.75 -2.24 6.51
N ALA A 44 -2.65 -2.48 5.78
CA ALA A 44 -2.07 -1.49 4.88
C ALA A 44 -2.96 -1.26 3.64
N ALA A 45 -3.58 -2.32 3.11
CA ALA A 45 -4.53 -2.22 2.00
C ALA A 45 -5.84 -1.52 2.43
N ASP A 46 -6.31 -1.79 3.65
CA ASP A 46 -7.48 -1.12 4.24
C ASP A 46 -7.27 0.40 4.32
N ASP A 47 -6.08 0.89 4.69
CA ASP A 47 -5.79 2.33 4.67
C ASP A 47 -5.80 2.92 3.25
N MET A 48 -5.38 2.17 2.23
CA MET A 48 -5.54 2.61 0.84
C MET A 48 -7.01 2.68 0.42
N TYR A 49 -7.81 1.66 0.76
CA TYR A 49 -9.26 1.66 0.52
C TYR A 49 -9.94 2.87 1.17
N MET A 50 -9.61 3.12 2.43
CA MET A 50 -10.17 4.19 3.24
C MET A 50 -9.59 5.58 2.96
N HIS A 51 -8.64 5.71 2.02
CA HIS A 51 -7.98 6.98 1.71
C HIS A 51 -7.35 7.65 2.95
N ALA A 52 -6.71 6.83 3.79
CA ALA A 52 -6.11 7.22 5.07
C ALA A 52 -4.63 6.81 5.14
N THR A 53 -3.91 6.94 4.03
CA THR A 53 -2.53 6.46 3.87
C THR A 53 -1.49 7.42 4.46
N GLY A 54 -1.87 8.67 4.71
CA GLY A 54 -0.96 9.77 5.04
C GLY A 54 -0.28 10.38 3.81
N TRP A 55 -0.72 10.04 2.59
CA TRP A 55 -0.26 10.65 1.35
C TRP A 55 -1.37 11.52 0.75
N ASP A 56 -1.27 12.83 0.95
CA ASP A 56 -2.33 13.81 0.64
C ASP A 56 -2.87 13.69 -0.80
N ASP A 57 -2.02 13.42 -1.79
CA ASP A 57 -2.45 13.29 -3.20
C ASP A 57 -3.35 12.07 -3.43
N TRP A 58 -3.20 11.00 -2.64
CA TRP A 58 -4.13 9.88 -2.64
C TRP A 58 -5.32 10.18 -1.75
N ASP A 59 -5.09 10.56 -0.50
CA ASP A 59 -6.12 10.69 0.52
C ASP A 59 -7.19 11.75 0.15
N SER A 60 -6.79 12.82 -0.57
CA SER A 60 -7.73 13.84 -1.07
C SER A 60 -8.69 13.37 -2.18
N LEU A 61 -8.50 12.15 -2.69
CA LEU A 61 -9.35 11.56 -3.74
C LEU A 61 -10.53 10.78 -3.20
N ASP A 62 -10.68 10.72 -1.87
CA ASP A 62 -11.82 10.07 -1.22
C ASP A 62 -13.16 10.56 -1.80
N GLY A 63 -14.07 9.63 -2.04
CA GLY A 63 -15.36 9.85 -2.71
C GLY A 63 -15.28 10.14 -4.21
N THR A 64 -14.09 10.16 -4.83
CA THR A 64 -13.91 10.36 -6.28
C THR A 64 -13.28 9.16 -6.98
N VAL A 65 -12.33 8.50 -6.32
CA VAL A 65 -11.67 7.29 -6.81
C VAL A 65 -11.81 6.23 -5.72
N ASP A 66 -12.14 5.00 -6.08
CA ASP A 66 -12.15 3.90 -5.13
C ASP A 66 -10.74 3.30 -5.01
N GLY A 67 -10.33 2.96 -3.79
CA GLY A 67 -9.14 2.16 -3.53
C GLY A 67 -9.40 0.66 -3.67
N PRO A 68 -8.35 -0.18 -3.69
CA PRO A 68 -8.50 -1.63 -3.72
C PRO A 68 -9.21 -2.12 -2.47
N THR A 69 -10.26 -2.92 -2.62
CA THR A 69 -11.06 -3.41 -1.49
C THR A 69 -10.37 -4.52 -0.70
N ASP A 70 -9.47 -5.25 -1.35
CA ASP A 70 -8.63 -6.27 -0.72
C ASP A 70 -7.32 -6.49 -1.51
N LEU A 71 -6.47 -7.41 -0.99
CA LEU A 71 -5.17 -7.72 -1.59
C LEU A 71 -5.23 -8.51 -2.92
N THR A 72 -6.39 -9.00 -3.35
CA THR A 72 -6.53 -9.72 -4.63
C THR A 72 -6.49 -8.79 -5.83
N GLU A 73 -6.83 -7.52 -5.63
CA GLU A 73 -6.71 -6.45 -6.62
C GLU A 73 -5.28 -5.91 -6.75
N TRP A 74 -4.41 -6.22 -5.80
CA TRP A 74 -3.00 -5.87 -5.87
C TRP A 74 -2.22 -6.86 -6.72
N HIS A 75 -1.23 -6.36 -7.43
CA HIS A 75 -0.27 -7.23 -8.09
C HIS A 75 0.72 -7.80 -7.07
N ARG A 76 0.92 -9.12 -7.10
CA ARG A 76 1.96 -9.78 -6.30
C ARG A 76 3.34 -9.56 -6.95
N GLY A 77 4.31 -9.14 -6.15
CA GLY A 77 5.70 -8.97 -6.57
C GLY A 77 6.24 -7.58 -6.29
N ILE A 78 7.35 -7.26 -6.96
CA ILE A 78 7.97 -5.95 -6.98
C ILE A 78 7.56 -5.30 -8.31
N PRO A 79 7.14 -4.03 -8.34
CA PRO A 79 6.77 -3.38 -9.60
C PRO A 79 7.97 -3.31 -10.55
N ASP A 80 7.75 -3.63 -11.82
CA ASP A 80 8.74 -3.36 -12.87
C ASP A 80 8.92 -1.83 -12.99
N LEU A 81 10.13 -1.35 -12.73
CA LEU A 81 10.55 0.05 -12.84
C LEU A 81 10.77 0.46 -14.30
#